data_AF-A0A1G5GKW1-F1
#
_entry.id   AF-A0A1G5GKW1-F1
#
_cell.length_a   1.000
_cell.length_b   1.000
_cell.length_c   1.000
_cell.angle_alpha   90.00
_cell.angle_beta   90.00
_cell.angle_gamma   90.00
#
_symmetry.space_group_name_H-M   'P 1'
#
loop_
_entity.id
_entity.type
_entity.pdbx_description
1 polymer ?
#
loop_
_entity_poly.entity_id
_entity_poly.type
_entity_poly.pdbx_seq_one_letter_code
_entity_poly.pdbx_strand_id
1 'polypeptide(L)'
;MERLTISLNDQLAEQFDVVMHNRGYFNRSEAVRDLIRDLLDTVHSEEHVEGHCIATLSYIYSHHESELASSLTAVQHDHHDLTLSTMHVHMDHDNCLEVAVLSGTIKNVKKFANHIIATRGVRHGKLHLLPVDIMQKQCIPEPLPHVHSVALA
;
A
#
# COMPACT_ATOMS: atom_id res chain seq x y z
N MET A 1 -5.48 -3.83 29.36
CA MET A 1 -6.50 -4.26 28.38
C MET A 1 -7.86 -3.81 28.90
N GLU A 2 -8.59 -3.04 28.10
CA GLU A 2 -10.02 -2.77 28.35
C GLU A 2 -10.88 -3.86 27.72
N ARG A 3 -12.03 -4.16 28.34
CA ARG A 3 -13.00 -5.14 27.83
C ARG A 3 -14.26 -4.40 27.39
N LEU A 4 -14.61 -4.56 26.12
CA LEU A 4 -15.85 -4.06 25.54
C LEU A 4 -16.81 -5.24 25.30
N THR A 5 -18.07 -5.06 25.68
CA THR A 5 -19.16 -6.01 25.38
C THR A 5 -20.05 -5.39 24.31
N ILE A 6 -20.21 -6.10 23.19
CA ILE A 6 -21.00 -5.64 22.04
C ILE A 6 -22.16 -6.60 21.87
N SER A 7 -23.38 -6.06 21.80
CA SER A 7 -24.59 -6.84 21.51
C SER A 7 -24.90 -6.75 20.02
N LEU A 8 -25.06 -7.90 19.37
CA LEU A 8 -25.45 -8.04 17.97
C LEU A 8 -26.75 -8.85 17.90
N ASN A 9 -27.56 -8.65 16.86
CA ASN A 9 -28.66 -9.58 16.59
C ASN A 9 -28.12 -10.93 16.08
N ASP A 10 -28.92 -11.98 16.22
CA ASP A 10 -28.49 -13.35 15.90
C ASP A 10 -28.02 -13.50 14.45
N GLN A 11 -28.76 -12.90 13.51
CA GLN A 11 -28.44 -12.96 12.09
C GLN A 11 -27.06 -12.33 11.78
N LEU A 12 -26.76 -11.17 12.37
CA LEU A 12 -25.49 -10.47 12.15
C LEU A 12 -24.34 -11.22 12.82
N ALA A 13 -24.57 -11.82 13.99
CA ALA A 13 -23.57 -12.65 14.66
C ALA A 13 -23.21 -13.90 13.83
N GLU A 14 -24.19 -14.57 13.22
CA GLU A 14 -23.95 -15.70 12.33
C GLU A 14 -23.17 -15.30 11.06
N GLN A 15 -23.57 -14.20 10.43
CA GLN A 15 -22.85 -13.67 9.25
C GLN A 15 -21.40 -13.33 9.60
N PHE A 16 -21.17 -12.74 10.76
CA PHE A 16 -19.84 -12.41 11.25
C PHE A 16 -18.98 -13.67 11.47
N ASP A 17 -19.54 -14.73 12.07
CA ASP A 17 -18.83 -16.00 12.27
C ASP A 17 -18.40 -16.66 10.97
N VAL A 18 -19.25 -16.65 9.94
CA VAL A 18 -18.93 -17.20 8.62
C VAL A 18 -17.76 -16.46 8.00
N VAL A 19 -17.79 -15.12 8.02
CA VAL A 19 -16.69 -14.30 7.49
C VAL A 19 -15.40 -14.52 8.28
N MET A 20 -15.50 -14.60 9.60
CA MET A 20 -14.37 -14.87 10.50
C MET A 20 -13.66 -16.18 10.14
N HIS A 21 -14.43 -17.27 10.00
CA HIS A 21 -13.88 -18.60 9.67
C HIS A 21 -13.24 -18.63 8.29
N ASN A 22 -13.89 -18.02 7.30
CA ASN A 22 -13.35 -17.95 5.93
C ASN A 22 -12.05 -17.15 5.85
N ARG A 23 -11.84 -16.18 6.76
CA ARG A 23 -10.60 -15.41 6.88
C ARG A 23 -9.55 -16.07 7.79
N GLY A 24 -9.83 -17.24 8.35
CA GLY A 24 -8.87 -18.02 9.14
C GLY A 24 -8.69 -17.57 10.60
N TYR A 25 -9.60 -16.76 11.13
CA TYR A 25 -9.52 -16.31 12.52
C TYR A 25 -9.97 -17.38 13.50
N PHE A 26 -9.23 -17.53 14.60
CA PHE A 26 -9.50 -18.53 15.64
C PHE A 26 -10.46 -18.04 16.73
N ASN A 27 -10.64 -16.74 16.90
CA ASN A 27 -11.54 -16.17 17.90
C ASN A 27 -12.19 -14.85 17.46
N ARG A 28 -13.43 -14.62 17.91
CA ARG A 28 -14.23 -13.42 17.57
C ARG A 28 -13.54 -12.13 18.01
N SER A 29 -12.88 -12.13 19.15
CA SER A 29 -12.20 -10.93 19.69
C SER A 29 -11.04 -10.46 18.80
N GLU A 30 -10.37 -11.37 18.11
CA GLU A 30 -9.29 -11.08 17.18
C GLU A 30 -9.83 -10.53 15.87
N ALA A 31 -10.88 -11.15 15.32
CA ALA A 31 -11.56 -10.63 14.13
C ALA A 31 -12.17 -9.24 14.35
N VAL A 32 -12.77 -8.99 15.53
CA VAL A 32 -13.27 -7.66 15.90
C VAL A 32 -12.13 -6.67 16.05
N ARG A 33 -10.99 -7.07 16.63
CA ARG A 33 -9.83 -6.19 16.79
C ARG A 33 -9.25 -5.78 15.43
N ASP A 34 -9.12 -6.71 14.50
CA ASP A 34 -8.66 -6.43 13.14
C ASP A 34 -9.65 -5.53 12.39
N LEU A 35 -10.95 -5.79 12.49
CA LEU A 35 -11.98 -4.90 11.94
C LEU A 35 -11.91 -3.48 12.48
N ILE A 36 -11.67 -3.32 13.79
CA ILE A 36 -11.52 -2.00 14.41
C ILE A 36 -10.26 -1.32 13.87
N ARG A 37 -9.14 -2.04 13.73
CA ARG A 37 -7.92 -1.46 13.12
C ARG A 37 -8.15 -1.03 11.68
N ASP A 38 -8.73 -1.89 10.85
CA ASP A 38 -9.06 -1.57 9.45
C ASP A 38 -9.97 -0.34 9.35
N LEU A 39 -10.97 -0.23 10.24
CA LEU A 39 -11.86 0.92 10.29
C LEU A 39 -11.12 2.19 10.70
N LEU A 40 -10.30 2.13 11.75
CA LEU A 40 -9.50 3.27 12.21
C LEU A 40 -8.49 3.70 11.15
N ASP A 41 -7.84 2.76 10.48
CA ASP A 41 -6.90 3.04 9.39
C ASP A 41 -7.61 3.69 8.19
N THR A 42 -8.84 3.25 7.89
CA THR A 42 -9.69 3.87 6.86
C THR A 42 -10.05 5.31 7.24
N VAL A 43 -10.54 5.53 8.46
CA VAL A 43 -10.93 6.86 8.96
C VAL A 43 -9.71 7.80 9.05
N HIS A 44 -8.58 7.32 9.58
CA HIS A 44 -7.35 8.11 9.65
C HIS A 44 -6.77 8.42 8.27
N SER A 45 -6.90 7.49 7.31
CA SER A 45 -6.53 7.75 5.90
C SER A 45 -7.40 8.84 5.26
N GLU A 46 -8.64 9.03 5.71
CA GLU A 46 -9.53 10.10 5.24
C GLU A 46 -9.22 11.44 5.91
N GLU A 47 -8.87 11.45 7.21
CA GLU A 47 -8.63 12.66 8.01
C GLU A 47 -7.20 13.22 7.89
N HIS A 48 -6.18 12.37 7.71
CA HIS A 48 -4.78 12.82 7.64
C HIS A 48 -4.37 13.14 6.20
N VAL A 49 -4.40 14.43 5.87
CA VAL A 49 -3.77 14.99 4.66
C VAL A 49 -2.31 15.38 4.93
N GLU A 50 -1.93 15.49 6.20
CA GLU A 50 -0.62 15.95 6.65
C GLU A 50 0.17 14.82 7.34
N GLY A 51 1.49 14.83 7.18
CA GLY A 51 2.39 13.82 7.74
C GLY A 51 3.09 12.94 6.70
N HIS A 52 3.95 12.05 7.20
CA HIS A 52 4.69 11.07 6.41
C HIS A 52 4.06 9.68 6.52
N CYS A 53 4.28 8.85 5.51
CA CYS A 53 3.80 7.47 5.49
C CYS A 53 4.78 6.56 4.77
N ILE A 54 4.70 5.28 5.12
CA ILE A 54 5.10 4.17 4.25
C ILE A 54 3.82 3.63 3.61
N ALA A 55 3.88 3.21 2.35
CA ALA A 55 2.70 2.70 1.67
C ALA A 55 3.04 1.53 0.74
N THR A 56 2.01 0.76 0.42
CA THR A 56 2.06 -0.23 -0.65
C THR A 56 1.01 0.12 -1.69
N LEU A 57 1.44 0.20 -2.95
CA LEU A 57 0.57 0.39 -4.09
C LEU A 57 0.60 -0.88 -4.92
N SER A 58 -0.52 -1.60 -4.93
CA SER A 58 -0.67 -2.83 -5.72
C SER A 58 -1.57 -2.57 -6.91
N TYR A 59 -1.14 -2.92 -8.12
CA TYR A 59 -1.95 -2.75 -9.33
C TYR A 59 -1.71 -3.85 -10.36
N ILE A 60 -2.74 -4.09 -11.18
CA ILE A 60 -2.75 -5.08 -12.25
C ILE A 60 -2.87 -4.36 -13.58
N TYR A 61 -2.01 -4.74 -14.53
CA TYR A 61 -2.08 -4.25 -15.90
C TYR A 61 -1.78 -5.36 -16.91
N SER A 62 -2.17 -5.16 -18.17
CA SER A 62 -1.83 -6.11 -19.24
C SER A 62 -0.52 -5.72 -19.91
N HIS A 63 0.43 -6.65 -20.01
CA HIS A 63 1.71 -6.37 -20.67
C HIS A 63 1.62 -6.40 -22.21
N HIS A 64 0.50 -6.86 -22.78
CA HIS A 64 0.23 -6.75 -24.22
C HIS A 64 -0.12 -5.32 -24.64
N GLU A 65 -0.45 -4.44 -23.69
CA GLU A 65 -0.56 -3.02 -23.96
C GLU A 65 0.84 -2.44 -24.16
N SER A 66 1.25 -2.40 -25.43
CA SER A 66 2.49 -1.80 -25.89
C SER A 66 2.62 -0.37 -25.32
N GLU A 67 3.81 -0.08 -24.77
CA GLU A 67 4.19 1.16 -24.06
C GLU A 67 3.73 1.29 -22.59
N LEU A 68 2.75 0.51 -22.11
CA LEU A 68 2.25 0.67 -20.74
C LEU A 68 3.31 0.35 -19.69
N ALA A 69 4.01 -0.77 -19.83
CA ALA A 69 5.09 -1.14 -18.93
C ALA A 69 6.19 -0.07 -18.89
N SER A 70 6.60 0.44 -20.06
CA SER A 70 7.60 1.50 -20.16
C SER A 70 7.12 2.83 -19.57
N SER A 71 5.84 3.17 -19.75
CA SER A 71 5.25 4.38 -19.19
C SER A 71 5.16 4.30 -17.66
N LEU A 72 4.76 3.15 -17.11
CA LEU A 72 4.72 2.92 -15.66
C LEU A 72 6.13 2.99 -15.05
N THR A 73 7.13 2.39 -15.71
CA THR A 73 8.53 2.51 -15.29
C THR A 73 9.01 3.97 -15.33
N ALA A 74 8.66 4.73 -16.36
CA ALA A 74 9.04 6.15 -16.46
C ALA A 74 8.43 6.97 -15.31
N VAL A 75 7.14 6.77 -15.00
CA VAL A 75 6.45 7.45 -13.89
C VAL A 75 7.10 7.11 -12.54
N GLN A 76 7.48 5.85 -12.32
CA GLN A 76 8.21 5.43 -11.12
C GLN A 76 9.60 6.08 -11.05
N HIS A 77 10.32 6.18 -12.16
CA HIS A 77 11.63 6.84 -12.24
C HIS A 77 11.54 8.35 -11.93
N ASP A 78 10.53 9.03 -12.46
CA ASP A 78 10.28 10.45 -12.20
C ASP A 78 10.00 10.73 -10.70
N HIS A 79 9.53 9.71 -9.97
CA HIS A 79 9.23 9.76 -8.53
C HIS A 79 10.06 8.72 -7.75
N HIS A 80 11.34 8.57 -8.12
CA HIS A 80 12.27 7.68 -7.42
C HIS A 80 12.49 8.08 -5.95
N ASP A 81 12.21 9.33 -5.59
CA ASP A 81 12.23 9.84 -4.22
C ASP A 81 11.10 9.24 -3.37
N LEU A 82 9.99 8.85 -4.00
CA LEU A 82 8.85 8.23 -3.34
C LEU A 82 8.88 6.69 -3.43
N THR A 83 9.45 6.13 -4.49
CA THR A 83 9.43 4.67 -4.75
C THR A 83 10.66 4.00 -4.16
N LEU A 84 10.48 3.19 -3.12
CA LEU A 84 11.57 2.45 -2.47
C LEU A 84 11.93 1.17 -3.24
N SER A 85 10.91 0.43 -3.67
CA SER A 85 11.06 -0.80 -4.45
C SER A 85 9.76 -1.16 -5.16
N THR A 86 9.88 -1.90 -6.26
CA THR A 86 8.75 -2.45 -6.98
C THR A 86 8.98 -3.94 -7.20
N MET A 87 8.00 -4.77 -6.84
CA MET A 87 7.96 -6.19 -7.15
C MET A 87 7.01 -6.42 -8.31
N HIS A 88 7.49 -7.09 -9.36
CA HIS A 88 6.69 -7.46 -10.53
C HIS A 88 6.44 -8.97 -10.54
N VAL A 89 5.20 -9.38 -10.78
CA VAL A 89 4.76 -10.77 -10.82
C VAL A 89 3.95 -11.01 -12.07
N HIS A 90 4.38 -11.94 -12.91
CA HIS A 90 3.55 -12.46 -14.00
C HIS A 90 2.43 -13.32 -13.41
N MET A 91 1.18 -12.85 -13.53
CA MET A 91 0.02 -13.57 -13.00
C MET A 91 -0.44 -14.66 -13.97
N ASP A 92 -0.43 -14.34 -15.26
CA ASP A 92 -0.82 -15.23 -16.36
C ASP A 92 -0.18 -14.74 -17.68
N HIS A 93 -0.64 -15.28 -18.81
CA HIS A 93 -0.12 -14.94 -20.13
C HIS A 93 -0.35 -13.47 -20.54
N ASP A 94 -1.31 -12.77 -19.92
CA ASP A 94 -1.72 -11.44 -20.35
C ASP A 94 -1.56 -10.37 -19.27
N ASN A 95 -1.51 -10.75 -18.00
CA ASN A 95 -1.57 -9.84 -16.85
C ASN A 95 -0.34 -9.92 -15.96
N CYS A 96 0.07 -8.75 -15.49
CA CYS A 96 1.10 -8.58 -14.47
C CYS A 96 0.53 -7.87 -13.24
N LEU A 97 0.96 -8.31 -12.07
CA LEU A 97 0.77 -7.62 -10.80
C LEU A 97 2.06 -6.89 -10.45
N GLU A 98 1.98 -5.61 -10.15
CA GLU A 98 3.06 -4.87 -9.53
C GLU A 98 2.67 -4.41 -8.13
N VAL A 99 3.61 -4.50 -7.20
CA VAL A 99 3.50 -3.99 -5.84
C VAL A 99 4.68 -3.04 -5.61
N ALA A 100 4.38 -1.74 -5.54
CA ALA A 100 5.36 -0.70 -5.24
C ALA A 100 5.30 -0.34 -3.75
N VAL A 101 6.45 -0.40 -3.07
CA VAL A 101 6.63 0.12 -1.72
C VAL A 101 7.04 1.59 -1.83
N LEU A 102 6.29 2.46 -1.18
CA LEU A 102 6.44 3.91 -1.27
C LEU A 102 6.76 4.52 0.10
N SER A 103 7.50 5.61 0.12
CA SER A 103 7.81 6.40 1.31
C SER A 103 7.77 7.88 0.99
N GLY A 104 6.98 8.66 1.72
CA GLY A 104 6.89 10.09 1.48
C GLY A 104 5.78 10.75 2.27
N THR A 105 5.47 12.00 1.93
CA THR A 105 4.31 12.67 2.51
C THR A 105 3.04 12.00 2.03
N ILE A 106 2.02 11.91 2.89
CA ILE A 106 0.75 11.26 2.55
C ILE A 106 0.16 11.87 1.27
N LYS A 107 0.24 13.20 1.13
CA LYS A 107 -0.21 13.91 -0.07
C LYS A 107 0.51 13.46 -1.35
N ASN A 108 1.84 13.38 -1.32
CA ASN A 108 2.63 13.02 -2.51
C ASN A 108 2.42 11.54 -2.87
N VAL A 109 2.39 10.65 -1.87
CA VAL A 109 2.14 9.22 -2.07
C VAL A 109 0.73 9.00 -2.65
N LYS A 110 -0.31 9.65 -2.12
CA LYS A 110 -1.66 9.58 -2.68
C LYS A 110 -1.71 10.10 -4.12
N LYS A 111 -1.06 11.24 -4.40
CA LYS A 111 -1.03 11.81 -5.75
C LYS A 111 -0.35 10.88 -6.75
N PHE A 112 0.80 10.33 -6.39
CA PHE A 112 1.55 9.36 -7.20
C PHE A 112 0.71 8.11 -7.46
N ALA A 113 0.13 7.52 -6.41
CA ALA A 113 -0.73 6.35 -6.54
C ALA A 113 -1.94 6.61 -7.45
N ASN A 114 -2.64 7.72 -7.27
CA ASN A 114 -3.76 8.08 -8.13
C ASN A 114 -3.35 8.24 -9.60
N HIS A 115 -2.15 8.76 -9.86
CA HIS A 115 -1.63 8.89 -11.22
C HIS A 115 -1.37 7.52 -11.87
N ILE A 116 -0.74 6.60 -11.15
CA ILE A 116 -0.54 5.21 -11.61
C ILE A 116 -1.90 4.53 -11.86
N ILE A 117 -2.82 4.60 -10.89
CA ILE A 117 -4.13 3.95 -10.98
C ILE A 117 -4.97 4.51 -12.15
N ALA A 118 -4.84 5.81 -12.45
CA ALA A 118 -5.54 6.45 -13.56
C ALA A 118 -4.88 6.21 -14.94
N THR A 119 -3.71 5.57 -15.00
CA THR A 119 -3.02 5.29 -16.26
C THR A 119 -3.84 4.28 -17.07
N ARG A 120 -4.09 4.60 -18.34
CA ARG A 120 -4.85 3.73 -19.24
C ARG A 120 -4.17 2.36 -19.34
N GLY A 121 -4.95 1.30 -19.10
CA GLY A 121 -4.46 -0.09 -19.11
C GLY A 121 -4.18 -0.66 -17.73
N VAL A 122 -4.13 0.18 -16.69
CA VAL A 122 -4.23 -0.28 -15.30
C VAL A 122 -5.68 -0.66 -15.03
N ARG A 123 -5.90 -1.93 -14.72
CA ARG A 123 -7.24 -2.53 -14.54
C ARG A 123 -7.74 -2.43 -13.11
N HIS A 124 -6.82 -2.63 -12.16
CA HIS A 124 -7.09 -2.56 -10.74
C HIS A 124 -5.90 -1.91 -10.06
N GLY A 125 -6.17 -1.10 -9.05
CA GLY A 125 -5.15 -0.48 -8.23
C GLY A 125 -5.67 -0.22 -6.83
N LYS A 126 -4.86 -0.53 -5.83
CA LYS A 126 -5.18 -0.31 -4.43
C LYS A 126 -3.97 0.24 -3.70
N LEU A 127 -4.16 1.38 -3.05
CA LEU A 127 -3.19 2.00 -2.17
C LEU A 127 -3.52 1.63 -0.72
N HIS A 128 -2.52 1.16 0.01
CA HIS A 128 -2.59 0.98 1.45
C HIS A 128 -1.55 1.87 2.11
N LEU A 129 -2.02 2.81 2.93
CA LEU A 129 -1.21 3.82 3.61
C LEU A 129 -0.96 3.38 5.05
N LEU A 130 0.29 3.52 5.50
CA LEU A 130 0.70 3.33 6.89
C LEU A 130 1.29 4.67 7.36
N PRO A 131 0.51 5.54 8.01
CA PRO A 131 1.01 6.78 8.59
C PRO A 131 2.15 6.47 9.57
N VAL A 132 3.22 7.26 9.53
CA VAL A 132 4.36 7.11 10.45
C VAL A 132 4.78 8.47 10.99
N ASP A 133 5.07 8.51 12.28
CA ASP A 133 5.75 9.66 12.90
C ASP A 133 7.25 9.58 12.62
N ILE A 134 7.73 10.41 11.68
CA ILE A 134 9.17 10.52 11.44
C ILE A 134 9.78 11.40 12.53
N MET A 135 10.30 10.77 13.58
CA MET A 135 11.26 11.42 14.47
C MET A 135 12.61 11.51 13.73
N GLN A 136 12.89 12.64 13.07
CA GLN A 136 14.24 12.92 12.55
C GLN A 136 15.20 13.11 13.74
N LYS A 137 15.78 12.01 14.24
CA LYS A 137 17.06 12.09 14.94
C LYS A 137 18.09 12.49 13.89
N GLN A 138 18.66 13.69 14.00
CA GLN A 138 19.89 14.03 13.31
C GLN A 138 21.00 13.10 13.82
N CYS A 139 21.14 11.92 13.22
CA CYS A 139 22.44 11.28 13.13
C CYS A 139 23.20 12.09 12.09
N ILE A 140 24.17 12.89 12.55
CA ILE A 140 25.15 13.55 11.69
C ILE A 140 25.80 12.44 10.85
N PRO A 141 25.59 12.36 9.52
CA PRO A 141 26.32 11.42 8.70
C PRO A 141 27.68 12.06 8.43
N GLU A 142 28.77 11.39 8.80
CA GLU A 142 30.04 11.66 8.13
C GLU A 142 29.81 11.49 6.61
N PRO A 143 30.37 12.38 5.75
CA PRO A 143 30.15 12.29 4.31
C PRO A 143 30.94 11.10 3.78
N LEU A 144 30.34 9.91 3.81
CA LEU A 144 30.82 8.78 3.04
C LEU A 144 30.56 9.09 1.55
N PRO A 145 31.59 9.06 0.68
CA PRO A 145 31.40 9.25 -0.74
C PRO A 145 30.46 8.16 -1.26
N HIS A 146 29.34 8.56 -1.87
CA HIS A 146 28.43 7.62 -2.50
C HIS A 146 29.04 7.15 -3.82
N VAL A 147 29.08 5.84 -4.00
CA VAL A 147 29.62 5.21 -5.21
C VAL A 147 28.49 5.06 -6.21
N HIS A 148 28.61 5.72 -7.36
CA HIS A 148 27.73 5.47 -8.50
C HIS A 148 28.19 4.20 -9.22
N SER A 149 27.37 3.16 -9.21
CA SER A 149 27.60 1.95 -10.00
C SER A 149 27.10 2.20 -11.42
N VAL A 150 28.02 2.27 -12.38
CA VAL A 150 27.68 2.29 -13.81
C VAL A 150 27.71 0.85 -14.32
N ALA A 151 26.66 0.44 -15.02
CA ALA A 151 26.62 -0.89 -15.66
C ALA A 151 27.77 -1.00 -16.68
N LEU A 152 28.60 -2.04 -16.54
CA LEU A 152 29.61 -2.36 -17.55
C LEU A 152 28.89 -2.96 -18.77
N ALA A 153 29.23 -2.44 -19.95
CA ALA A 153 28.70 -2.85 -21.25
C ALA A 153 29.11 -4.28 -21.64
#